data_AF-A0A930QLE5-F1
#
_entry.id   AF-A0A930QLE5-F1
#
_cell.length_a   1.000
_cell.length_b   1.000
_cell.length_c   1.000
_cell.angle_alpha   90.00
_cell.angle_beta   90.00
_cell.angle_gamma   90.00
#
_symmetry.space_group_name_H-M   'P 1'
#
loop_
_entity.id
_entity.type
_entity.pdbx_description
1 polymer ?
#
loop_
_entity_poly.entity_id
_entity_poly.type
_entity_poly.pdbx_seq_one_letter_code
_entity_poly.pdbx_strand_id
1 'polypeptide(L)'
;MYLEQIHSPSDIKGYTPAQRCALAAEMRAALITRASSVGGHIGPNLGVIEATIALHTVFDAPTDKIVYDVSHQSYPHKMLTGRVEAYLVEKEYDEVSGYTNPEESPHDFFNVGHTSTSISLATGLAKARDLAGRHENIIAFIGDGSISGGEALEGLNVAGEMRSNLIIILNDNDWSISENHGGMYEMLRRLRETNGTAADNLFRAMGLDYRYVADGNDTEALIAAFAAVKDSQKPVVIHIHTQKGKGLSFAEDDPEDWHRHAPFHTESGAVKHPSSPDPCLAATVDFVLTEAKRNPNFVYLSA
;
A
#
# COMPACT_ATOMS: atom_id res chain seq x y z
N MET A 1 3.59 -5.09 -25.17
CA MET A 1 3.01 -5.88 -24.09
C MET A 1 4.15 -6.50 -23.32
N TYR A 2 4.50 -5.84 -22.22
CA TYR A 2 5.50 -6.25 -21.24
C TYR A 2 4.87 -7.15 -20.18
N LEU A 3 3.66 -6.82 -19.74
CA LEU A 3 3.03 -7.43 -18.58
C LEU A 3 2.85 -8.96 -18.71
N GLU A 4 2.47 -9.43 -19.90
CA GLU A 4 2.31 -10.86 -20.24
C GLU A 4 3.62 -11.67 -20.18
N GLN A 5 4.77 -11.00 -20.20
CA GLN A 5 6.10 -11.63 -20.23
C GLN A 5 6.73 -11.72 -18.84
N ILE A 6 6.04 -11.25 -17.80
CA ILE A 6 6.56 -11.20 -16.43
C ILE A 6 6.08 -12.43 -15.68
N HIS A 7 7.00 -13.33 -15.37
CA HIS A 7 6.76 -14.52 -14.57
C HIS A 7 7.35 -14.38 -13.16
N SER A 8 8.28 -13.44 -12.97
CA SER A 8 8.91 -13.17 -11.68
C SER A 8 9.50 -11.76 -11.62
N PRO A 9 9.85 -11.25 -10.43
CA PRO A 9 10.49 -9.95 -10.28
C PRO A 9 11.80 -9.79 -11.08
N SER A 10 12.51 -10.89 -11.37
CA SER A 10 13.76 -10.81 -12.13
C SER A 10 13.57 -10.31 -13.56
N ASP A 11 12.39 -10.49 -14.14
CA ASP A 11 12.12 -10.15 -15.55
C ASP A 11 12.12 -8.64 -15.78
N ILE A 12 11.87 -7.83 -14.74
CA ILE A 12 11.80 -6.37 -14.85
C ILE A 12 13.09 -5.65 -14.41
N LYS A 13 14.04 -6.35 -13.77
CA LYS A 13 15.28 -5.71 -13.23
C LYS A 13 16.10 -5.01 -14.30
N GLY A 14 16.10 -5.55 -15.53
CA GLY A 14 16.82 -5.01 -16.68
C GLY A 14 16.06 -3.97 -17.50
N TYR A 15 14.83 -3.61 -17.12
CA TYR A 15 14.04 -2.67 -17.91
C TYR A 15 14.67 -1.28 -17.93
N THR A 16 14.49 -0.57 -19.04
CA THR A 16 14.83 0.86 -19.16
C THR A 16 13.72 1.72 -18.54
N PRO A 17 13.97 3.02 -18.28
CA PRO A 17 12.93 3.92 -17.79
C PRO A 17 11.68 3.95 -18.68
N ALA A 18 11.86 3.92 -20.00
CA ALA A 18 10.75 3.88 -20.95
C ALA A 18 9.94 2.57 -20.85
N GLN A 19 10.61 1.43 -20.66
CA GLN A 19 9.95 0.14 -20.46
C GLN A 19 9.19 0.09 -19.13
N ARG A 20 9.73 0.63 -18.05
CA ARG A 20 9.03 0.73 -16.76
C ARG A 20 7.81 1.64 -16.82
N CYS A 21 7.91 2.77 -17.52
CA CYS A 21 6.78 3.66 -17.76
C CYS A 21 5.67 2.94 -18.57
N ALA A 22 6.05 2.20 -19.61
CA ALA A 22 5.10 1.42 -20.41
C ALA A 22 4.45 0.30 -19.58
N LEU A 23 5.24 -0.40 -18.75
CA LEU A 23 4.74 -1.43 -17.83
C LEU A 23 3.72 -0.85 -16.84
N ALA A 24 3.99 0.31 -16.24
CA ALA A 24 3.05 0.97 -15.33
C ALA A 24 1.70 1.28 -16.00
N ALA A 25 1.73 1.74 -17.27
CA ALA A 25 0.52 1.95 -18.05
C ALA A 25 -0.24 0.65 -18.35
N GLU A 26 0.46 -0.43 -18.72
CA GLU A 26 -0.16 -1.74 -18.95
C GLU A 26 -0.79 -2.33 -17.67
N MET A 27 -0.08 -2.29 -16.54
CA MET A 27 -0.59 -2.74 -15.24
C MET A 27 -1.84 -1.97 -14.82
N ARG A 28 -1.84 -0.66 -15.04
CA ARG A 28 -2.98 0.21 -14.74
C ARG A 28 -4.20 -0.14 -15.58
N ALA A 29 -4.02 -0.34 -16.89
CA ALA A 29 -5.11 -0.73 -17.79
C ALA A 29 -5.68 -2.12 -17.41
N ALA A 30 -4.82 -3.08 -17.10
CA ALA A 30 -5.23 -4.42 -16.65
C ALA A 30 -6.02 -4.35 -15.34
N LEU A 31 -5.53 -3.57 -14.36
CA LEU A 31 -6.20 -3.38 -13.08
C LEU A 31 -7.60 -2.77 -13.23
N ILE A 32 -7.72 -1.69 -14.02
CA ILE A 32 -9.02 -1.05 -14.28
C ILE A 32 -9.97 -2.02 -14.99
N THR A 33 -9.47 -2.77 -15.99
CA THR A 33 -10.27 -3.75 -16.72
C THR A 33 -10.81 -4.83 -15.79
N ARG A 34 -9.94 -5.46 -14.99
CA ARG A 34 -10.33 -6.46 -13.99
C ARG A 34 -11.35 -5.89 -13.00
N ALA A 35 -11.05 -4.75 -12.38
CA ALA A 35 -11.91 -4.13 -11.39
C ALA A 35 -13.28 -3.73 -11.97
N SER A 36 -13.34 -3.34 -13.25
CA SER A 36 -14.61 -3.06 -13.92
C SER A 36 -15.52 -4.30 -14.02
N SER A 37 -14.94 -5.50 -14.05
CA SER A 37 -15.68 -6.76 -14.16
C SER A 37 -16.05 -7.37 -12.80
N VAL A 38 -15.09 -7.40 -11.86
CA VAL A 38 -15.26 -8.12 -10.57
C VAL A 38 -15.15 -7.22 -9.33
N GLY A 39 -14.85 -5.94 -9.50
CA GLY A 39 -14.64 -5.00 -8.39
C GLY A 39 -13.33 -5.27 -7.63
N GLY A 40 -13.27 -4.76 -6.40
CA GLY A 40 -12.14 -4.95 -5.48
C GLY A 40 -11.51 -3.63 -5.02
N HIS A 41 -10.37 -3.72 -4.34
CA HIS A 41 -9.64 -2.55 -3.87
C HIS A 41 -8.96 -1.87 -5.05
N ILE A 42 -9.56 -0.83 -5.64
CA ILE A 42 -9.05 -0.23 -6.88
C ILE A 42 -8.17 0.98 -6.58
N GLY A 43 -8.64 1.93 -5.78
CA GLY A 43 -7.94 3.17 -5.46
C GLY A 43 -6.53 2.94 -4.88
N PRO A 44 -6.39 2.14 -3.81
CA PRO A 44 -5.09 1.85 -3.19
C PRO A 44 -4.10 1.19 -4.17
N ASN A 45 -4.57 0.26 -5.00
CA ASN A 45 -3.72 -0.46 -5.94
C ASN A 45 -3.26 0.42 -7.12
N LEU A 46 -4.12 1.31 -7.62
CA LEU A 46 -3.75 2.25 -8.68
C LEU A 46 -2.65 3.22 -8.23
N GLY A 47 -2.70 3.65 -6.97
CA GLY A 47 -1.76 4.62 -6.40
C GLY A 47 -0.34 4.08 -6.19
N VAL A 48 -0.16 2.76 -6.11
CA VAL A 48 1.14 2.13 -5.75
C VAL A 48 1.81 1.37 -6.89
N ILE A 49 1.32 1.48 -8.12
CA ILE A 49 1.89 0.76 -9.28
C ILE A 49 3.38 1.08 -9.45
N GLU A 50 3.73 2.36 -9.50
CA GLU A 50 5.11 2.81 -9.72
C GLU A 50 6.02 2.43 -8.53
N ALA A 51 5.54 2.60 -7.30
CA ALA A 51 6.26 2.16 -6.10
C ALA A 51 6.53 0.66 -6.11
N THR A 52 5.58 -0.15 -6.59
CA THR A 52 5.72 -1.60 -6.64
C THR A 52 6.69 -2.05 -7.74
N ILE A 53 6.68 -1.39 -8.91
CA ILE A 53 7.69 -1.60 -9.95
C ILE A 53 9.08 -1.24 -9.41
N ALA A 54 9.22 -0.11 -8.72
CA ALA A 54 10.49 0.31 -8.13
C ALA A 54 11.01 -0.67 -7.08
N LEU A 55 10.14 -1.17 -6.19
CA LEU A 55 10.47 -2.20 -5.20
C LEU A 55 11.05 -3.45 -5.85
N HIS A 56 10.34 -4.02 -6.83
CA HIS A 56 10.76 -5.26 -7.49
C HIS A 56 11.94 -5.07 -8.46
N THR A 57 12.21 -3.82 -8.88
CA THR A 57 13.44 -3.49 -9.60
C THR A 57 14.66 -3.54 -8.66
N VAL A 58 14.55 -2.92 -7.48
CA VAL A 58 15.68 -2.74 -6.55
C VAL A 58 15.95 -3.96 -5.66
N PHE A 59 14.91 -4.56 -5.10
CA PHE A 59 15.00 -5.65 -4.14
C PHE A 59 14.83 -7.02 -4.81
N ASP A 60 15.43 -8.05 -4.23
CA ASP A 60 15.46 -9.41 -4.76
C ASP A 60 14.40 -10.29 -4.07
N ALA A 61 13.12 -10.07 -4.33
CA ALA A 61 12.05 -10.92 -3.79
C ALA A 61 12.06 -12.32 -4.47
N PRO A 62 11.88 -13.44 -3.74
CA PRO A 62 11.47 -13.53 -2.33
C PRO A 62 12.64 -13.66 -1.32
N THR A 63 13.89 -13.49 -1.75
CA THR A 63 15.04 -13.46 -0.83
C THR A 63 14.89 -12.28 0.12
N ASP A 64 14.79 -11.07 -0.42
CA ASP A 64 14.32 -9.89 0.29
C ASP A 64 12.83 -10.02 0.60
N LYS A 65 12.42 -9.57 1.79
CA LYS A 65 11.05 -9.75 2.29
C LYS A 65 10.29 -8.45 2.26
N ILE A 66 9.14 -8.45 1.59
CA ILE A 66 8.24 -7.30 1.52
C ILE A 66 6.97 -7.67 2.30
N VAL A 67 6.69 -6.93 3.36
CA VAL A 67 5.51 -7.09 4.21
C VAL A 67 4.56 -5.93 3.92
N TYR A 68 3.41 -6.22 3.31
CA TYR A 68 2.37 -5.21 3.04
C TYR A 68 1.42 -5.09 4.24
N ASP A 69 1.19 -3.86 4.71
CA ASP A 69 0.18 -3.55 5.73
C ASP A 69 -1.23 -3.56 5.15
N VAL A 70 -2.19 -4.19 5.84
CA VAL A 70 -3.54 -4.56 5.33
C VAL A 70 -3.53 -5.43 4.07
N SER A 71 -2.44 -5.41 3.30
CA SER A 71 -2.17 -6.08 2.03
C SER A 71 -3.17 -5.86 0.89
N HIS A 72 -4.24 -5.09 1.10
CA HIS A 72 -5.21 -4.74 0.05
C HIS A 72 -4.60 -3.96 -1.12
N GLN A 73 -3.44 -3.31 -0.95
CA GLN A 73 -2.66 -2.60 -1.98
C GLN A 73 -1.56 -3.46 -2.64
N SER A 74 -1.78 -4.78 -2.73
CA SER A 74 -0.79 -5.74 -3.25
C SER A 74 -1.07 -6.27 -4.67
N TYR A 75 -2.08 -5.77 -5.38
CA TYR A 75 -2.40 -6.27 -6.72
C TYR A 75 -1.24 -6.04 -7.71
N PRO A 76 -0.59 -4.86 -7.76
CA PRO A 76 0.62 -4.68 -8.56
C PRO A 76 1.74 -5.65 -8.17
N HIS A 77 1.86 -5.99 -6.89
CA HIS A 77 2.85 -6.95 -6.42
C HIS A 77 2.55 -8.36 -6.96
N LYS A 78 1.28 -8.79 -6.92
CA LYS A 78 0.83 -10.08 -7.46
C LYS A 78 1.10 -10.17 -8.97
N MET A 79 0.77 -9.12 -9.73
CA MET A 79 1.07 -9.04 -11.16
C MET A 79 2.55 -9.27 -11.48
N LEU A 80 3.47 -8.76 -10.64
CA LEU A 80 4.92 -8.85 -10.85
C LEU A 80 5.57 -10.11 -10.25
N THR A 81 4.78 -11.02 -9.66
CA THR A 81 5.26 -12.21 -8.95
C THR A 81 4.60 -13.50 -9.45
N GLY A 82 4.40 -13.57 -10.77
CA GLY A 82 3.95 -14.77 -11.46
C GLY A 82 2.45 -15.07 -11.35
N ARG A 83 1.64 -14.05 -11.04
CA ARG A 83 0.17 -14.17 -10.90
C ARG A 83 -0.56 -13.17 -11.80
N VAL A 84 0.00 -12.90 -12.97
CA VAL A 84 -0.48 -11.84 -13.86
C VAL A 84 -1.78 -12.24 -14.56
N GLU A 85 -1.98 -13.53 -14.79
CA GLU A 85 -3.15 -14.10 -15.45
C GLU A 85 -4.44 -13.77 -14.71
N ALA A 86 -4.39 -13.69 -13.37
CA ALA A 86 -5.52 -13.24 -12.53
C ALA A 86 -5.92 -11.76 -12.73
N TYR A 87 -5.21 -11.03 -13.60
CA TYR A 87 -5.50 -9.66 -14.00
C TYR A 87 -5.66 -9.47 -15.51
N LEU A 88 -5.33 -10.48 -16.31
CA LEU A 88 -5.41 -10.44 -17.77
C LEU A 88 -6.49 -11.37 -18.33
N VAL A 89 -6.82 -12.44 -17.61
CA VAL A 89 -7.70 -13.51 -18.08
C VAL A 89 -8.94 -13.56 -17.19
N GLU A 90 -10.10 -13.21 -17.75
CA GLU A 90 -11.35 -13.05 -16.98
C GLU A 90 -11.75 -14.28 -16.16
N LYS A 91 -11.54 -15.49 -16.71
CA LYS A 91 -11.82 -16.75 -16.01
C LYS A 91 -10.91 -16.99 -14.79
N GLU A 92 -9.81 -16.25 -14.67
CA GLU A 92 -8.79 -16.43 -13.62
C GLU A 92 -8.82 -15.29 -12.58
N TYR A 93 -9.75 -14.34 -12.71
CA TYR A 93 -9.83 -13.18 -11.81
C TYR A 93 -10.02 -13.55 -10.33
N ASP A 94 -10.60 -14.71 -10.06
CA ASP A 94 -10.89 -15.20 -8.71
C ASP A 94 -9.84 -16.20 -8.18
N GLU A 95 -8.78 -16.49 -8.95
CA GLU A 95 -7.76 -17.49 -8.59
C GLU A 95 -6.78 -16.98 -7.52
N VAL A 96 -6.76 -15.67 -7.25
CA VAL A 96 -5.88 -15.05 -6.25
C VAL A 96 -6.67 -14.27 -5.21
N SER A 97 -6.17 -14.30 -3.97
CA SER A 97 -6.72 -13.51 -2.87
C SER A 97 -6.60 -12.02 -3.14
N GLY A 98 -7.55 -11.24 -2.61
CA GLY A 98 -7.46 -9.78 -2.57
C GLY A 98 -6.39 -9.23 -1.61
N TYR A 99 -5.67 -10.11 -0.92
CA TYR A 99 -4.68 -9.85 0.12
C TYR A 99 -3.45 -10.72 -0.15
N THR A 100 -2.30 -10.41 0.47
CA THR A 100 -1.15 -11.33 0.43
C THR A 100 -1.53 -12.66 1.08
N ASN A 101 -1.07 -13.78 0.53
CA ASN A 101 -1.37 -15.12 1.04
C ASN A 101 -0.17 -16.07 0.88
N PRO A 102 0.44 -16.55 1.98
CA PRO A 102 1.59 -17.47 1.91
C PRO A 102 1.30 -18.81 1.24
N GLU A 103 0.04 -19.26 1.24
CA GLU A 103 -0.37 -20.46 0.51
C GLU A 103 -0.45 -20.23 -1.01
N GLU A 104 -0.54 -18.97 -1.43
CA GLU A 104 -0.67 -18.56 -2.83
C GLU A 104 0.70 -18.29 -3.48
N SER A 105 1.67 -17.75 -2.73
CA SER A 105 2.96 -17.36 -3.31
C SER A 105 4.10 -17.30 -2.28
N PRO A 106 5.33 -17.71 -2.64
CA PRO A 106 6.51 -17.53 -1.79
C PRO A 106 6.91 -16.06 -1.61
N HIS A 107 6.33 -15.15 -2.39
CA HIS A 107 6.54 -13.70 -2.24
C HIS A 107 5.66 -13.08 -1.16
N ASP A 108 4.67 -13.81 -0.65
CA ASP A 108 3.71 -13.36 0.34
C ASP A 108 4.04 -14.00 1.71
N PHE A 109 4.46 -13.21 2.69
CA PHE A 109 4.94 -13.77 3.98
C PHE A 109 3.86 -13.88 5.05
N PHE A 110 2.80 -13.09 4.94
CA PHE A 110 1.70 -13.06 5.90
C PHE A 110 0.37 -12.87 5.17
N ASN A 111 -0.69 -13.47 5.71
CA ASN A 111 -2.06 -13.17 5.31
C ASN A 111 -2.62 -12.12 6.27
N VAL A 112 -2.61 -10.86 5.83
CA VAL A 112 -2.92 -9.70 6.68
C VAL A 112 -4.08 -8.95 6.05
N GLY A 113 -5.15 -8.78 6.82
CA GLY A 113 -6.25 -7.86 6.52
C GLY A 113 -6.43 -6.75 7.55
N HIS A 114 -5.97 -6.94 8.79
CA HIS A 114 -5.98 -5.87 9.80
C HIS A 114 -4.86 -4.85 9.56
N THR A 115 -5.14 -3.60 9.89
CA THR A 115 -4.22 -2.46 9.79
C THR A 115 -3.11 -2.51 10.84
N SER A 116 -1.96 -1.90 10.55
CA SER A 116 -0.89 -1.50 11.49
C SER A 116 0.11 -2.60 11.91
N THR A 117 -0.03 -3.82 11.37
CA THR A 117 0.77 -4.98 11.81
C THR A 117 2.13 -5.07 11.13
N SER A 118 2.31 -4.44 9.96
CA SER A 118 3.46 -4.69 9.07
C SER A 118 4.83 -4.38 9.69
N ILE A 119 4.96 -3.29 10.45
CA ILE A 119 6.23 -2.89 11.07
C ILE A 119 6.61 -3.89 12.17
N SER A 120 5.65 -4.30 13.00
CA SER A 120 5.87 -5.31 14.05
C SER A 120 6.24 -6.66 13.46
N LEU A 121 5.57 -7.10 12.41
CA LEU A 121 5.92 -8.32 11.68
C LEU A 121 7.33 -8.23 11.05
N ALA A 122 7.67 -7.08 10.46
CA ALA A 122 8.97 -6.84 9.83
C ALA A 122 10.12 -6.80 10.85
N THR A 123 9.93 -6.21 12.03
CA THR A 123 10.96 -6.23 13.10
C THR A 123 11.23 -7.66 13.56
N GLY A 124 10.19 -8.50 13.68
CA GLY A 124 10.33 -9.93 13.96
C GLY A 124 11.11 -10.70 12.89
N LEU A 125 10.79 -10.47 11.60
CA LEU A 125 11.53 -11.05 10.48
C LEU A 125 13.00 -10.63 10.47
N ALA A 126 13.28 -9.34 10.68
CA ALA A 126 14.64 -8.82 10.76
C ALA A 126 15.42 -9.45 11.92
N LYS A 127 14.80 -9.60 13.10
CA LYS A 127 15.44 -10.30 14.22
C LYS A 127 15.75 -11.76 13.91
N ALA A 128 14.81 -12.46 13.27
CA ALA A 128 15.00 -13.87 12.88
C ALA A 128 16.11 -14.04 11.83
N ARG A 129 16.16 -13.14 10.83
CA ARG A 129 17.25 -13.07 9.84
C ARG A 129 18.61 -12.94 10.54
N ASP A 130 18.73 -12.00 11.46
CA ASP A 130 20.00 -11.71 12.14
C ASP A 130 20.47 -12.90 12.99
N LEU A 131 19.54 -13.54 13.72
CA LEU A 131 19.82 -14.75 14.49
C LEU A 131 20.26 -15.93 13.62
N ALA A 132 19.79 -15.98 12.36
CA ALA A 132 20.19 -16.98 11.38
C ALA A 132 21.49 -16.62 10.64
N GLY A 133 22.13 -15.49 10.94
CA GLY A 133 23.35 -15.02 10.27
C GLY A 133 23.13 -14.67 8.80
N ARG A 134 21.89 -14.31 8.41
CA ARG A 134 21.55 -13.91 7.04
C ARG A 134 21.54 -12.39 6.88
N HIS A 135 21.39 -11.92 5.65
CA HIS A 135 21.57 -10.51 5.28
C HIS A 135 20.54 -9.97 4.28
N GLU A 136 19.43 -10.68 4.05
CA GLU A 136 18.36 -10.17 3.19
C GLU A 136 17.75 -8.85 3.70
N ASN A 137 17.26 -8.02 2.79
CA ASN A 137 16.52 -6.81 3.14
C ASN A 137 15.13 -7.17 3.68
N ILE A 138 14.71 -6.48 4.73
CA ILE A 138 13.35 -6.60 5.26
C ILE A 138 12.65 -5.26 5.10
N ILE A 139 11.55 -5.27 4.35
CA ILE A 139 10.80 -4.09 3.94
C ILE A 139 9.37 -4.19 4.49
N ALA A 140 8.93 -3.17 5.23
CA ALA A 140 7.53 -2.96 5.56
C ALA A 140 6.95 -1.89 4.63
N PHE A 141 5.82 -2.17 3.99
CA PHE A 141 5.10 -1.22 3.14
C PHE A 141 3.76 -0.87 3.80
N ILE A 142 3.66 0.34 4.35
CA ILE A 142 2.57 0.76 5.22
C ILE A 142 1.95 2.07 4.72
N GLY A 143 0.61 2.16 4.77
CA GLY A 143 -0.12 3.39 4.45
C GLY A 143 -0.14 4.39 5.60
N ASP A 144 -0.37 5.66 5.29
CA ASP A 144 -0.60 6.75 6.24
C ASP A 144 -1.85 6.57 7.11
N GLY A 145 -2.87 5.87 6.63
CA GLY A 145 -3.97 5.40 7.49
C GLY A 145 -3.48 4.42 8.57
N SER A 146 -2.78 3.37 8.14
CA SER A 146 -2.29 2.30 9.02
C SER A 146 -1.21 2.73 10.01
N ILE A 147 -0.35 3.71 9.67
CA ILE A 147 0.73 4.15 10.57
C ILE A 147 0.19 4.81 11.86
N SER A 148 -1.08 5.22 11.86
CA SER A 148 -1.74 5.82 13.03
C SER A 148 -2.16 4.81 14.10
N GLY A 149 -2.24 3.52 13.75
CA GLY A 149 -2.60 2.49 14.71
C GLY A 149 -1.52 2.29 15.77
N GLY A 150 -1.94 2.01 17.00
CA GLY A 150 -1.04 1.86 18.15
C GLY A 150 0.06 0.81 17.93
N GLU A 151 -0.28 -0.30 17.28
CA GLU A 151 0.69 -1.36 16.96
C GLU A 151 1.81 -0.88 16.03
N ALA A 152 1.51 -0.01 15.05
CA ALA A 152 2.53 0.55 14.17
C ALA A 152 3.47 1.48 14.95
N LEU A 153 2.94 2.28 15.88
CA LEU A 153 3.73 3.17 16.74
C LEU A 153 4.64 2.39 17.69
N GLU A 154 4.15 1.29 18.26
CA GLU A 154 4.97 0.36 19.07
C GLU A 154 6.05 -0.29 18.21
N GLY A 155 5.72 -0.71 16.98
CA GLY A 155 6.67 -1.25 16.01
C GLY A 155 7.76 -0.25 15.64
N LEU A 156 7.42 1.03 15.43
CA LEU A 156 8.41 2.09 15.18
C LEU A 156 9.34 2.28 16.39
N ASN A 157 8.81 2.24 17.61
CA ASN A 157 9.60 2.36 18.82
C ASN A 157 10.60 1.20 18.96
N VAL A 158 10.20 -0.04 18.65
CA VAL A 158 11.10 -1.20 18.61
C VAL A 158 12.14 -1.05 17.50
N ALA A 159 11.74 -0.61 16.30
CA ALA A 159 12.65 -0.37 15.19
C ALA A 159 13.75 0.63 15.57
N GLY A 160 13.45 1.70 16.29
CA GLY A 160 14.43 2.71 16.73
C GLY A 160 15.64 2.16 17.49
N GLU A 161 15.47 1.07 18.23
CA GLU A 161 16.55 0.41 18.98
C GLU A 161 17.43 -0.48 18.08
N MET A 162 16.90 -0.94 16.95
CA MET A 162 17.61 -1.90 16.10
C MET A 162 18.90 -1.31 15.52
N ARG A 163 19.90 -2.18 15.38
CA ARG A 163 21.19 -1.93 14.72
C ARG A 163 21.36 -2.91 13.57
N SER A 164 20.34 -2.94 12.72
CA SER A 164 20.20 -3.91 11.64
C SER A 164 19.33 -3.35 10.52
N ASN A 165 19.33 -4.04 9.38
CA ASN A 165 18.54 -3.66 8.21
C ASN A 165 17.03 -3.78 8.49
N LEU A 166 16.31 -2.68 8.31
CA LEU A 166 14.85 -2.60 8.22
C LEU A 166 14.48 -1.37 7.40
N ILE A 167 13.70 -1.54 6.35
CA ILE A 167 13.26 -0.44 5.49
C ILE A 167 11.75 -0.30 5.65
N ILE A 168 11.27 0.89 5.98
CA ILE A 168 9.85 1.18 6.15
C ILE A 168 9.47 2.15 5.04
N ILE A 169 8.66 1.69 4.09
CA ILE A 169 8.05 2.54 3.07
C ILE A 169 6.72 3.03 3.61
N LEU A 170 6.66 4.32 3.93
CA LEU A 170 5.41 5.00 4.28
C LEU A 170 4.79 5.55 2.99
N ASN A 171 3.73 4.89 2.53
CA ASN A 171 2.89 5.33 1.44
C ASN A 171 1.88 6.35 1.95
N ASP A 172 2.16 7.63 1.78
CA ASP A 172 1.29 8.73 2.20
C ASP A 172 0.50 9.27 1.01
N ASN A 173 -0.80 8.98 0.98
CA ASN A 173 -1.70 9.51 -0.05
C ASN A 173 -2.78 10.43 0.52
N ASP A 174 -2.67 10.82 1.80
CA ASP A 174 -3.67 11.58 2.57
C ASP A 174 -4.99 10.85 2.88
N TRP A 175 -5.08 9.54 2.63
CA TRP A 175 -6.30 8.75 2.85
C TRP A 175 -6.09 7.47 3.64
N SER A 176 -7.04 7.20 4.53
CA SER A 176 -7.36 5.85 5.00
C SER A 176 -8.35 5.20 4.01
N ILE A 177 -9.54 4.82 4.47
CA ILE A 177 -10.71 4.70 3.60
C ILE A 177 -11.20 6.11 3.29
N SER A 178 -11.66 6.81 4.34
CA SER A 178 -11.96 8.25 4.37
C SER A 178 -10.70 9.09 4.57
N GLU A 179 -10.89 10.41 4.62
CA GLU A 179 -9.83 11.34 5.00
C GLU A 179 -9.23 10.99 6.37
N ASN A 180 -7.95 11.29 6.55
CA ASN A 180 -7.24 11.00 7.77
C ASN A 180 -7.55 11.99 8.90
N HIS A 181 -7.72 11.49 10.11
CA HIS A 181 -7.89 12.30 11.32
C HIS A 181 -6.95 11.88 12.43
N GLY A 182 -6.28 12.85 13.07
CA GLY A 182 -5.34 12.59 14.16
C GLY A 182 -4.20 13.60 14.23
N GLY A 183 -3.54 13.67 15.39
CA GLY A 183 -2.48 14.67 15.63
C GLY A 183 -1.23 14.48 14.77
N MET A 184 -0.98 13.29 14.22
CA MET A 184 0.21 13.01 13.41
C MET A 184 0.11 13.53 11.97
N TYR A 185 -1.09 13.70 11.43
CA TYR A 185 -1.27 14.03 10.01
C TYR A 185 -0.84 15.46 9.68
N GLU A 186 -0.97 16.39 10.64
CA GLU A 186 -0.41 17.73 10.51
C GLU A 186 1.12 17.70 10.36
N MET A 187 1.79 16.79 11.08
CA MET A 187 3.24 16.60 10.95
C MET A 187 3.60 15.96 9.59
N LEU A 188 2.85 14.96 9.13
CA LEU A 188 3.05 14.37 7.79
C LEU A 188 2.89 15.44 6.70
N ARG A 189 1.83 16.26 6.77
CA ARG A 189 1.61 17.40 5.88
C ARG A 189 2.79 18.37 5.88
N ARG A 190 3.29 18.77 7.05
CA ARG A 190 4.49 19.63 7.15
C ARG A 190 5.72 18.98 6.55
N LEU A 191 5.92 17.68 6.74
CA LEU A 191 7.03 16.95 6.11
C LEU A 191 6.91 17.00 4.59
N ARG A 192 5.70 16.90 4.02
CA ARG A 192 5.49 17.06 2.57
C ARG A 192 5.80 18.48 2.10
N GLU A 193 5.21 19.49 2.75
CA GLU A 193 5.38 20.91 2.42
C GLU A 193 6.83 21.40 2.52
N THR A 194 7.61 20.81 3.44
CA THR A 194 9.02 21.14 3.66
C THR A 194 9.99 20.21 2.92
N ASN A 195 9.50 19.34 2.04
CA ASN A 195 10.29 18.35 1.33
C ASN A 195 11.17 17.50 2.27
N GLY A 196 10.59 17.07 3.39
CA GLY A 196 11.20 16.21 4.42
C GLY A 196 12.16 16.91 5.39
N THR A 197 12.21 18.25 5.39
CA THR A 197 13.17 19.02 6.20
C THR A 197 12.62 19.54 7.52
N ALA A 198 11.31 19.41 7.77
CA ALA A 198 10.70 19.77 9.05
C ALA A 198 11.45 19.18 10.26
N ALA A 199 11.64 19.98 11.29
CA ALA A 199 12.38 19.61 12.49
C ALA A 199 11.56 18.70 13.42
N ASP A 200 10.24 18.89 13.45
CA ASP A 200 9.25 18.01 14.05
C ASP A 200 9.06 16.76 13.17
N ASN A 201 9.94 15.78 13.35
CA ASN A 201 9.92 14.52 12.62
C ASN A 201 9.88 13.34 13.60
N LEU A 202 8.70 12.70 13.73
CA LEU A 202 8.46 11.55 14.61
C LEU A 202 9.46 10.42 14.39
N PHE A 203 9.76 10.10 13.13
CA PHE A 203 10.64 8.99 12.77
C PHE A 203 12.07 9.23 13.25
N ARG A 204 12.59 10.45 13.06
CA ARG A 204 13.91 10.84 13.59
C ARG A 204 13.90 10.89 15.11
N ALA A 205 12.82 11.38 15.73
CA ALA A 205 12.67 11.40 17.19
C ALA A 205 12.66 9.98 17.80
N MET A 206 12.14 8.99 17.07
CA MET A 206 12.21 7.57 17.42
C MET A 206 13.54 6.91 17.02
N GLY A 207 14.50 7.65 16.49
CA GLY A 207 15.85 7.16 16.18
C GLY A 207 16.02 6.52 14.80
N LEU A 208 15.01 6.56 13.94
CA LEU A 208 15.10 6.06 12.55
C LEU A 208 15.73 7.09 11.63
N ASP A 209 16.41 6.62 10.58
CA ASP A 209 16.77 7.50 9.47
C ASP A 209 15.50 7.82 8.66
N TYR A 210 15.48 8.98 7.99
CA TYR A 210 14.29 9.45 7.28
C TYR A 210 14.65 10.10 5.96
N ARG A 211 13.94 9.70 4.91
CA ARG A 211 13.97 10.29 3.57
C ARG A 211 12.55 10.54 3.07
N TYR A 212 12.34 11.68 2.42
CA TYR A 212 11.09 11.99 1.74
C TYR A 212 11.27 11.91 0.21
N VAL A 213 10.24 11.45 -0.49
CA VAL A 213 10.14 11.43 -1.95
C VAL A 213 8.81 12.09 -2.32
N ALA A 214 8.87 13.29 -2.87
CA ALA A 214 7.70 14.11 -3.17
C ALA A 214 6.81 13.52 -4.27
N ASP A 215 7.42 12.84 -5.25
CA ASP A 215 6.70 12.18 -6.33
C ASP A 215 6.80 10.66 -6.16
N GLY A 216 5.83 10.09 -5.44
CA GLY A 216 5.68 8.65 -5.24
C GLY A 216 5.07 7.92 -6.42
N ASN A 217 4.73 8.63 -7.51
CA ASN A 217 4.31 8.05 -8.78
C ASN A 217 5.37 8.22 -9.89
N ASP A 218 6.61 8.60 -9.53
CA ASP A 218 7.78 8.53 -10.41
C ASP A 218 8.64 7.31 -10.06
N THR A 219 8.57 6.28 -10.91
CA THR A 219 9.32 5.03 -10.75
C THR A 219 10.83 5.24 -10.63
N GLU A 220 11.42 6.19 -11.37
CA GLU A 220 12.87 6.40 -11.34
C GLU A 220 13.31 7.13 -10.07
N ALA A 221 12.52 8.10 -9.61
CA ALA A 221 12.74 8.77 -8.33
C ALA A 221 12.68 7.76 -7.17
N LEU A 222 11.72 6.83 -7.21
CA LEU A 222 11.56 5.75 -6.23
C LEU A 222 12.71 4.75 -6.29
N ILE A 223 13.12 4.30 -7.48
CA ILE A 223 14.31 3.43 -7.65
C ILE A 223 15.54 4.07 -7.03
N ALA A 224 15.77 5.36 -7.29
CA ALA A 224 16.91 6.07 -6.72
C ALA A 224 16.84 6.13 -5.18
N ALA A 225 15.66 6.39 -4.61
CA ALA A 225 15.47 6.43 -3.17
C ALA A 225 15.64 5.05 -2.50
N PHE A 226 15.09 4.00 -3.11
CA PHE A 226 15.15 2.63 -2.60
C PHE A 226 16.57 2.07 -2.72
N ALA A 227 17.25 2.28 -3.85
CA ALA A 227 18.63 1.86 -4.06
C ALA A 227 19.60 2.54 -3.08
N ALA A 228 19.35 3.80 -2.71
CA ALA A 228 20.17 4.54 -1.75
C ALA A 228 20.13 3.98 -0.33
N VAL A 229 19.12 3.17 0.00
CA VAL A 229 18.96 2.58 1.35
C VAL A 229 19.00 1.05 1.34
N LYS A 230 19.10 0.43 0.17
CA LYS A 230 19.29 -1.02 0.03
C LYS A 230 20.53 -1.41 0.83
N ASP A 231 20.42 -2.50 1.59
CA ASP A 231 21.47 -3.03 2.44
C ASP A 231 21.89 -2.07 3.59
N SER A 232 21.05 -1.07 3.94
CA SER A 232 21.26 -0.21 5.11
C SER A 232 21.43 -1.05 6.38
N GLN A 233 22.32 -0.62 7.27
CA GLN A 233 22.61 -1.27 8.55
C GLN A 233 21.84 -0.66 9.73
N LYS A 234 20.91 0.27 9.42
CA LYS A 234 20.05 0.94 10.38
C LYS A 234 18.63 1.09 9.81
N PRO A 235 17.59 1.05 10.65
CA PRO A 235 16.23 1.29 10.19
C PRO A 235 16.02 2.66 9.56
N VAL A 236 15.32 2.67 8.44
CA VAL A 236 15.06 3.86 7.64
C VAL A 236 13.60 3.92 7.22
N VAL A 237 13.02 5.11 7.33
CA VAL A 237 11.71 5.44 6.79
C VAL A 237 11.89 6.17 5.47
N ILE A 238 11.32 5.63 4.40
CA ILE A 238 11.15 6.32 3.12
C ILE A 238 9.68 6.71 3.04
N HIS A 239 9.42 8.00 3.25
CA HIS A 239 8.09 8.58 3.10
C HIS A 239 7.90 8.98 1.64
N ILE A 240 7.02 8.28 0.94
CA ILE A 240 6.65 8.55 -0.44
C ILE A 240 5.25 9.19 -0.48
N HIS A 241 5.03 10.15 -1.36
CA HIS A 241 3.71 10.75 -1.54
C HIS A 241 3.05 10.28 -2.83
N THR A 242 1.94 9.54 -2.75
CA THR A 242 1.25 8.97 -3.91
C THR A 242 -0.14 9.56 -4.10
N GLN A 243 -0.69 9.44 -5.30
CA GLN A 243 -2.08 9.78 -5.58
C GLN A 243 -2.94 8.49 -5.56
N LYS A 244 -3.82 8.36 -4.56
CA LYS A 244 -4.81 7.27 -4.52
C LYS A 244 -5.71 7.34 -5.76
N GLY A 245 -5.96 6.21 -6.41
CA GLY A 245 -6.76 6.15 -7.64
C GLY A 245 -6.03 6.53 -8.93
N LYS A 246 -4.70 6.75 -8.90
CA LYS A 246 -3.92 7.27 -10.03
C LYS A 246 -4.27 6.65 -11.39
N GLY A 247 -4.69 7.52 -12.30
CA GLY A 247 -5.01 7.24 -13.70
C GLY A 247 -6.43 6.71 -13.95
N LEU A 248 -7.30 6.76 -12.95
CA LEU A 248 -8.74 6.65 -13.11
C LEU A 248 -9.41 7.87 -12.48
N SER A 249 -9.91 8.80 -13.29
CA SER A 249 -10.41 10.11 -12.82
C SER A 249 -11.47 9.97 -11.72
N PHE A 250 -12.40 9.02 -11.83
CA PHE A 250 -13.42 8.80 -10.80
C PHE A 250 -12.82 8.48 -9.43
N ALA A 251 -11.74 7.70 -9.41
CA ALA A 251 -11.05 7.32 -8.19
C ALA A 251 -10.09 8.41 -7.66
N GLU A 252 -9.63 9.31 -8.53
CA GLU A 252 -8.86 10.48 -8.13
C GLU A 252 -9.78 11.57 -7.53
N ASP A 253 -10.98 11.73 -8.11
CA ASP A 253 -11.98 12.72 -7.69
C ASP A 253 -12.73 12.29 -6.42
N ASP A 254 -12.94 10.98 -6.22
CA ASP A 254 -13.58 10.40 -5.02
C ASP A 254 -12.79 9.19 -4.47
N PRO A 255 -11.65 9.42 -3.78
CA PRO A 255 -10.79 8.34 -3.31
C PRO A 255 -11.41 7.47 -2.21
N GLU A 256 -12.49 7.93 -1.56
CA GLU A 256 -13.21 7.19 -0.53
C GLU A 256 -14.13 6.14 -1.15
N ASP A 257 -15.05 6.54 -2.05
CA ASP A 257 -15.97 5.62 -2.72
C ASP A 257 -15.24 4.62 -3.64
N TRP A 258 -14.09 5.04 -4.17
CA TRP A 258 -13.23 4.20 -4.99
C TRP A 258 -12.12 3.48 -4.21
N HIS A 259 -12.14 3.50 -2.87
CA HIS A 259 -11.23 2.68 -2.07
C HIS A 259 -11.42 1.19 -2.39
N ARG A 260 -12.67 0.71 -2.30
CA ARG A 260 -13.12 -0.60 -2.77
C ARG A 260 -14.41 -0.40 -3.55
N HIS A 261 -14.40 -0.68 -4.84
CA HIS A 261 -15.53 -0.39 -5.71
C HIS A 261 -16.18 -1.66 -6.27
N ALA A 262 -17.49 -1.60 -6.52
CA ALA A 262 -18.24 -2.65 -7.20
C ALA A 262 -17.87 -2.69 -8.70
N PRO A 263 -18.20 -3.76 -9.44
CA PRO A 263 -18.08 -3.78 -10.90
C PRO A 263 -18.77 -2.56 -11.54
N PHE A 264 -18.08 -1.90 -12.48
CA PHE A 264 -18.49 -0.61 -13.02
C PHE A 264 -18.29 -0.53 -14.55
N HIS A 265 -18.97 0.40 -15.19
CA HIS A 265 -18.73 0.77 -16.59
C HIS A 265 -17.55 1.73 -16.68
N THR A 266 -16.50 1.36 -17.42
CA THR A 266 -15.24 2.12 -17.48
C THR A 266 -15.41 3.52 -18.06
N GLU A 267 -16.41 3.74 -18.92
CA GLU A 267 -16.66 5.03 -19.56
C GLU A 267 -17.38 6.02 -18.64
N SER A 268 -18.21 5.54 -17.71
CA SER A 268 -19.09 6.38 -16.90
C SER A 268 -18.85 6.32 -15.40
N GLY A 269 -18.10 5.31 -14.92
CA GLY A 269 -17.94 5.02 -13.51
C GLY A 269 -19.18 4.41 -12.84
N ALA A 270 -20.28 4.21 -13.58
CA ALA A 270 -21.52 3.70 -13.01
C ALA A 270 -21.42 2.20 -12.65
N VAL A 271 -21.91 1.82 -11.47
CA VAL A 271 -21.97 0.43 -11.01
C VAL A 271 -22.87 -0.40 -11.94
N LYS A 272 -22.38 -1.55 -12.42
CA LYS A 272 -23.08 -2.47 -13.34
C LYS A 272 -24.29 -3.15 -12.69
N HIS A 273 -24.15 -3.53 -11.43
CA HIS A 273 -25.18 -4.24 -10.67
C HIS A 273 -25.36 -3.57 -9.30
N PRO A 274 -26.17 -2.50 -9.23
CA PRO A 274 -26.45 -1.83 -7.96
C PRO A 274 -27.10 -2.82 -6.99
N SER A 275 -26.52 -2.98 -5.81
CA SER A 275 -27.10 -3.77 -4.73
C SER A 275 -27.82 -2.88 -3.73
N SER A 276 -28.85 -3.43 -3.08
CA SER A 276 -29.43 -2.79 -1.91
C SER A 276 -28.40 -2.76 -0.77
N PRO A 277 -28.41 -1.73 0.08
CA PRO A 277 -27.58 -1.69 1.28
C PRO A 277 -27.82 -2.93 2.14
N ASP A 278 -26.77 -3.42 2.79
CA ASP A 278 -26.89 -4.48 3.78
C ASP A 278 -27.96 -4.10 4.83
N PRO A 279 -28.94 -4.99 5.13
CA PRO A 279 -30.02 -4.65 6.05
C PRO A 279 -29.56 -4.27 7.45
N CYS A 280 -28.47 -4.86 7.95
CA CYS A 280 -27.91 -4.53 9.26
C CYS A 280 -27.24 -3.15 9.23
N LEU A 281 -26.51 -2.82 8.16
CA LEU A 281 -25.94 -1.49 7.95
C LEU A 281 -27.05 -0.43 7.85
N ALA A 282 -28.08 -0.68 7.04
CA ALA A 282 -29.22 0.24 6.91
C ALA A 282 -29.92 0.48 8.25
N ALA A 283 -30.17 -0.57 9.03
CA ALA A 283 -30.76 -0.47 10.36
C ALA A 283 -29.86 0.29 11.35
N THR A 284 -28.54 0.09 11.27
CA THR A 284 -27.57 0.81 12.11
C THR A 284 -27.58 2.31 11.80
N VAL A 285 -27.56 2.68 10.52
CA VAL A 285 -27.63 4.08 10.10
C VAL A 285 -28.93 4.74 10.56
N ASP A 286 -30.07 4.08 10.36
CA ASP A 286 -31.37 4.59 10.81
C ASP A 286 -31.41 4.79 12.34
N PHE A 287 -30.89 3.83 13.11
CA PHE A 287 -30.78 3.93 14.55
C PHE A 287 -29.90 5.12 14.97
N VAL A 288 -28.69 5.24 14.42
CA VAL A 288 -27.74 6.31 14.73
C VAL A 288 -28.35 7.68 14.45
N LEU A 289 -28.94 7.87 13.27
CA LEU A 289 -29.56 9.14 12.89
C LEU A 289 -30.80 9.47 13.71
N THR A 290 -31.57 8.46 14.11
CA THR A 290 -32.76 8.64 14.95
C THR A 290 -32.39 8.99 16.38
N GLU A 291 -31.42 8.28 16.97
CA GLU A 291 -31.00 8.50 18.35
C GLU A 291 -30.28 9.84 18.51
N ALA A 292 -29.41 10.21 17.55
CA ALA A 292 -28.75 11.52 17.53
C ALA A 292 -29.73 12.70 17.53
N LYS A 293 -30.92 12.56 16.92
CA LYS A 293 -31.96 13.61 16.93
C LYS A 293 -32.71 13.71 18.26
N ARG A 294 -32.80 12.61 19.02
CA ARG A 294 -33.65 12.51 20.21
C ARG A 294 -32.86 12.70 21.50
N ASN A 295 -31.60 12.31 21.50
CA ASN A 295 -30.75 12.25 22.68
C ASN A 295 -29.53 13.16 22.50
N PRO A 296 -29.51 14.34 23.16
CA PRO A 296 -28.40 15.30 23.01
C PRO A 296 -27.08 14.79 23.63
N ASN A 297 -27.11 13.69 24.39
CA ASN A 297 -25.92 13.06 24.96
C ASN A 297 -25.45 11.84 24.15
N PHE A 298 -26.09 11.54 23.01
CA PHE A 298 -25.69 10.44 22.15
C PHE A 298 -24.41 10.78 21.39
N VAL A 299 -23.47 9.82 21.37
CA VAL A 299 -22.23 9.91 20.61
C VAL A 299 -22.04 8.59 19.85
N TYR A 300 -21.75 8.69 18.56
CA TYR A 300 -21.33 7.57 17.73
C TYR A 300 -19.83 7.71 17.44
N LEU A 301 -19.07 6.64 17.68
CA LEU A 301 -17.64 6.58 17.39
C LEU A 301 -17.41 5.46 16.38
N SER A 302 -16.66 5.77 15.33
CA SER A 302 -16.12 4.80 14.38
C SER A 302 -14.61 4.87 14.46
N ALA A 303 -13.96 3.70 14.42
CA ALA A 303 -12.52 3.57 14.28
C ALA A 303 -12.19 3.23 12.83
#